data_AF-A0A950AIG0-F1
#
_entry.id   AF-A0A950AIG0-F1
#
_cell.length_a   1.000
_cell.length_b   1.000
_cell.length_c   1.000
_cell.angle_alpha   90.00
_cell.angle_beta   90.00
_cell.angle_gamma   90.00
#
_symmetry.space_group_name_H-M   'P 1'
#
loop_
_entity.id
_entity.type
_entity.pdbx_description
1 polymer ?
#
loop_
_entity_poly.entity_id
_entity_poly.type
_entity_poly.pdbx_seq_one_letter_code
_entity_poly.pdbx_strand_id
1 'polypeptide(L)'
;MLWWQLSSLQQFVKIEVVVLVIALVLSVAYRLATGSINTKGLLKAKTETGGISPARVQLLMLTGSVGLYYLLLVLQSLKTQNPPSKLPELPPELLFVLGGSHTLYLSSKAASRARDKLAGRREQPTFFQ
;
A
#
# COMPACT_ATOMS: atom_id res chain seq x y z
N MET A 1 -10.52 2.97 43.45
CA MET A 1 -10.82 4.20 42.70
C MET A 1 -9.96 4.35 41.44
N LEU A 2 -8.62 4.15 41.50
CA LEU A 2 -7.69 4.24 40.35
C LEU A 2 -8.05 3.32 39.15
N TRP A 3 -8.49 2.09 39.43
CA TRP A 3 -8.84 1.08 38.43
C TRP A 3 -9.99 1.49 37.50
N TRP A 4 -10.94 2.30 38.00
CA TRP A 4 -12.08 2.81 37.23
C TRP A 4 -11.66 3.90 36.23
N GLN A 5 -10.64 4.70 36.55
CA GLN A 5 -10.13 5.74 35.65
C GLN A 5 -9.33 5.13 34.49
N LEU A 6 -8.54 4.09 34.78
CA LEU A 6 -7.75 3.36 33.78
C LEU A 6 -8.64 2.67 32.74
N SER A 7 -9.74 2.03 33.15
CA SER A 7 -10.68 1.38 32.23
C SER A 7 -11.39 2.37 31.31
N SER A 8 -11.82 3.51 31.86
CA SER A 8 -12.50 4.56 31.08
C SER A 8 -11.56 5.20 30.06
N LEU A 9 -10.30 5.42 30.43
CA LEU A 9 -9.28 6.00 29.55
C LEU A 9 -8.93 5.04 28.41
N GLN A 10 -8.79 3.74 28.70
CA GLN A 10 -8.58 2.72 27.67
C GLN A 10 -9.74 2.61 26.68
N GLN A 11 -10.98 2.71 27.15
CA GLN A 11 -12.15 2.68 26.28
C GLN A 11 -12.23 3.93 25.38
N PHE A 12 -11.96 5.11 25.94
CA PHE A 12 -11.93 6.35 25.18
C PHE A 12 -10.91 6.30 24.04
N VAL A 13 -9.68 5.89 24.33
CA VAL A 13 -8.61 5.75 23.32
C VAL A 13 -9.00 4.77 22.22
N LYS A 14 -9.60 3.61 22.57
CA LYS A 14 -10.05 2.63 21.57
C LYS A 14 -11.09 3.23 20.62
N ILE A 15 -12.08 3.93 21.16
CA ILE A 15 -13.13 4.56 20.36
C ILE A 15 -12.55 5.65 19.47
N GLU A 16 -11.70 6.51 20.02
CA GLU A 16 -11.06 7.59 19.27
C GLU A 16 -10.24 7.05 18.09
N VAL A 17 -9.42 6.02 18.33
CA VAL A 17 -8.63 5.38 17.26
C VAL A 17 -9.54 4.79 16.18
N VAL A 18 -10.61 4.08 16.56
CA VAL A 18 -11.55 3.51 15.59
C VAL A 18 -12.23 4.60 14.77
N VAL A 19 -12.72 5.66 15.42
CA VAL A 19 -13.36 6.80 14.76
C VAL A 19 -12.39 7.49 13.81
N LEU A 20 -11.14 7.72 14.25
CA LEU A 20 -10.10 8.34 13.43
C LEU A 20 -9.77 7.50 12.20
N VAL A 21 -9.64 6.18 12.35
CA VAL A 21 -9.37 5.26 11.23
C VAL A 21 -10.54 5.25 10.25
N ILE A 22 -11.78 5.16 10.74
CA ILE A 22 -12.98 5.20 9.88
C ILE A 22 -13.06 6.53 9.15
N ALA A 23 -12.86 7.65 9.84
CA ALA A 23 -12.87 8.99 9.25
C ALA A 23 -11.79 9.14 8.17
N LEU A 24 -10.59 8.61 8.41
CA LEU A 24 -9.49 8.62 7.44
C LEU A 24 -9.86 7.80 6.18
N VAL A 25 -10.38 6.59 6.36
CA VAL A 25 -10.80 5.72 5.26
C VAL A 25 -11.89 6.40 4.42
N LEU A 26 -12.92 6.94 5.08
CA LEU A 26 -14.01 7.64 4.40
C LEU A 26 -13.52 8.90 3.68
N SER A 27 -12.61 9.67 4.28
CA SER A 27 -12.03 10.86 3.67
C SER A 27 -11.22 10.51 2.42
N VAL A 28 -10.40 9.46 2.47
CA VAL A 28 -9.64 8.98 1.31
C VAL A 28 -10.59 8.46 0.23
N ALA A 29 -11.59 7.65 0.58
CA ALA A 29 -12.58 7.13 -0.37
C ALA A 29 -13.37 8.26 -1.04
N TYR A 30 -13.82 9.25 -0.26
CA TYR A 30 -14.51 10.43 -0.75
C TYR A 30 -13.64 11.24 -1.71
N ARG A 31 -12.36 11.46 -1.36
CA ARG A 31 -11.41 12.18 -2.22
C ARG A 31 -11.03 11.43 -3.50
N LEU A 32 -11.04 10.09 -3.46
CA LEU A 32 -10.90 9.26 -4.65
C LEU A 32 -12.14 9.37 -5.55
N ALA A 33 -13.35 9.29 -4.98
CA ALA A 33 -14.61 9.37 -5.71
C ALA A 33 -14.87 10.75 -6.33
N THR A 34 -14.51 11.82 -5.61
CA THR A 34 -14.62 13.20 -6.09
C THR A 34 -13.51 13.60 -7.06
N GLY A 35 -12.53 12.73 -7.31
CA GLY A 35 -11.39 13.03 -8.18
C GLY A 35 -10.44 14.11 -7.65
N SER A 36 -10.60 14.53 -6.39
CA SER A 36 -9.71 15.47 -5.72
C SER A 36 -8.29 14.91 -5.59
N ILE A 37 -8.16 13.59 -5.48
CA ILE A 37 -6.89 12.90 -5.67
C ILE A 37 -6.66 12.69 -7.17
N ASN A 38 -5.64 13.35 -7.71
CA ASN A 38 -5.26 13.17 -9.09
C ASN A 38 -4.66 11.76 -9.30
N THR A 39 -5.50 10.81 -9.67
CA THR A 39 -5.10 9.44 -10.04
C THR A 39 -4.59 9.36 -11.47
N LYS A 40 -4.61 10.46 -12.24
CA LYS A 40 -4.09 10.48 -13.62
C LYS A 40 -2.61 10.17 -13.58
N GLY A 41 -2.23 9.07 -14.24
CA GLY A 41 -0.84 8.59 -14.27
C GLY A 41 -0.54 7.48 -13.27
N LEU A 42 -1.41 7.21 -12.28
CA LEU A 42 -1.20 6.14 -11.30
C LEU A 42 -1.00 4.80 -12.01
N LEU A 43 -1.90 4.50 -12.96
CA LEU A 43 -1.85 3.28 -13.76
C LEU A 43 -1.22 3.49 -15.14
N LYS A 44 -0.81 4.70 -15.52
CA LYS A 44 -0.34 4.96 -16.89
C LYS A 44 1.10 4.47 -17.08
N ALA A 45 1.33 3.66 -18.11
CA ALA A 45 2.66 3.27 -18.54
C ALA A 45 3.43 4.51 -19.05
N LYS A 46 4.76 4.52 -18.87
CA LYS A 46 5.64 5.60 -19.35
C LYS A 46 6.02 5.41 -20.84
N THR A 47 5.21 4.68 -21.60
CA THR A 47 5.40 4.44 -23.04
C THR A 47 4.62 5.47 -23.85
N GLU A 48 5.14 5.85 -25.02
CA GLU A 48 4.58 6.91 -25.88
C GLU A 48 3.13 6.68 -26.28
N THR A 49 2.67 5.42 -26.30
CA THR A 49 1.29 5.03 -26.62
C THR A 49 0.27 5.24 -25.49
N GLY A 50 0.69 5.69 -24.31
CA GLY A 50 -0.22 6.14 -23.26
C GLY A 50 -1.13 5.08 -22.62
N GLY A 51 -0.74 3.80 -22.68
CA GLY A 51 -1.52 2.67 -22.15
C GLY A 51 -1.47 2.48 -20.63
N ILE A 52 -2.23 1.49 -20.13
CA ILE A 52 -2.22 1.07 -18.72
C ILE A 52 -1.00 0.18 -18.46
N SER A 53 -0.31 0.38 -17.34
CA SER A 53 0.82 -0.42 -16.84
C SER A 53 0.30 -1.64 -16.07
N PRO A 54 0.39 -2.86 -16.62
CA PRO A 54 -0.14 -4.05 -15.96
C PRO A 54 0.52 -4.31 -14.59
N ALA A 55 1.82 -4.04 -14.46
CA ALA A 55 2.55 -4.21 -13.22
C ALA A 55 2.03 -3.31 -12.08
N ARG A 56 1.60 -2.08 -12.38
CA ARG A 56 1.05 -1.18 -11.35
C ARG A 56 -0.36 -1.60 -10.92
N VAL A 57 -1.16 -2.08 -11.86
CA VAL A 57 -2.48 -2.68 -11.56
C VAL A 57 -2.31 -3.92 -10.69
N GLN A 58 -1.37 -4.82 -11.04
CA GLN A 58 -1.08 -6.02 -10.28
C GLN A 58 -0.65 -5.69 -8.85
N LEU A 59 0.27 -4.74 -8.67
CA LEU A 59 0.72 -4.32 -7.34
C LEU A 59 -0.42 -3.73 -6.50
N LEU A 60 -1.26 -2.87 -7.11
CA LEU A 60 -2.41 -2.28 -6.43
C LEU A 60 -3.42 -3.36 -6.01
N MET A 61 -3.80 -4.24 -6.94
CA MET A 61 -4.73 -5.33 -6.68
C MET A 61 -4.19 -6.27 -5.61
N LEU A 62 -2.94 -6.70 -5.74
CA LEU A 62 -2.31 -7.61 -4.78
C LEU A 62 -2.24 -6.99 -3.37
N THR A 63 -1.83 -5.73 -3.27
CA THR A 63 -1.76 -5.02 -1.98
C THR A 63 -3.15 -4.85 -1.37
N GLY A 64 -4.15 -4.49 -2.18
CA GLY A 64 -5.54 -4.39 -1.75
C GLY A 64 -6.13 -5.73 -1.29
N SER A 65 -5.90 -6.80 -2.04
CA SER A 65 -6.35 -8.15 -1.70
C SER A 65 -5.72 -8.67 -0.41
N VAL A 66 -4.41 -8.51 -0.23
CA VAL A 66 -3.72 -8.91 1.01
C VAL A 66 -4.22 -8.08 2.20
N GLY A 67 -4.41 -6.77 2.03
CA GLY A 67 -4.97 -5.91 3.07
C GLY A 67 -6.39 -6.31 3.48
N LEU A 68 -7.26 -6.60 2.51
CA LEU A 68 -8.63 -7.06 2.77
C LEU A 68 -8.64 -8.44 3.45
N TYR A 69 -7.80 -9.37 2.99
CA TYR A 69 -7.64 -10.67 3.62
C TYR A 69 -7.23 -10.54 5.09
N TYR A 70 -6.25 -9.69 5.39
CA TYR A 70 -5.81 -9.46 6.77
C TYR A 70 -6.91 -8.85 7.65
N LEU A 71 -7.68 -7.89 7.11
CA LEU A 71 -8.82 -7.31 7.83
C LEU A 71 -9.85 -8.39 8.21
N LEU A 72 -10.19 -9.29 7.27
CA LEU A 72 -11.10 -10.40 7.54
C LEU A 72 -10.54 -11.36 8.59
N LEU A 73 -9.24 -11.65 8.54
CA LEU A 73 -8.55 -12.49 9.52
C LEU A 73 -8.59 -11.89 10.94
N VAL A 74 -8.40 -10.58 11.05
CA VAL A 74 -8.54 -9.86 12.32
C VAL A 74 -9.97 -9.93 12.83
N LEU A 75 -10.97 -9.66 11.98
CA LEU A 75 -12.38 -9.73 12.36
C LEU A 75 -12.82 -11.13 12.80
N GLN A 76 -12.29 -12.18 12.18
CA GLN A 76 -12.51 -13.57 12.63
C GLN A 76 -11.86 -13.82 13.99
N SER A 77 -10.60 -13.41 14.15
CA SER A 77 -9.86 -13.60 15.41
C SER A 77 -10.52 -12.89 16.58
N LEU A 78 -11.08 -11.69 16.37
CA LEU A 78 -11.84 -10.94 17.36
C LEU A 78 -13.16 -11.61 17.76
N LYS A 79 -13.79 -12.37 16.86
CA LYS A 79 -15.01 -13.14 17.17
C LYS A 79 -14.70 -14.39 17.99
N THR A 80 -13.54 -15.00 17.78
CA THR A 80 -13.19 -16.30 18.36
C THR A 80 -12.41 -16.17 19.68
N GLN A 81 -11.63 -15.10 19.87
CA GLN A 81 -10.80 -14.92 21.07
C GLN A 81 -11.35 -13.83 22.00
N ASN A 82 -11.60 -14.19 23.26
CA ASN A 82 -11.92 -13.25 24.34
C ASN A 82 -11.11 -13.60 25.60
N PRO A 83 -10.12 -12.78 26.03
CA PRO A 83 -9.65 -11.54 25.41
C PRO A 83 -8.69 -11.78 24.22
N PRO A 84 -8.66 -10.88 23.22
CA PRO A 84 -7.72 -10.97 22.11
C PRO A 84 -6.30 -10.74 22.61
N SER A 85 -5.48 -11.80 22.67
CA SER A 85 -4.12 -11.71 23.21
C SER A 85 -3.10 -11.24 22.17
N LYS A 86 -3.33 -11.48 20.88
CA LYS A 86 -2.41 -11.12 19.79
C LYS A 86 -3.14 -10.83 18.48
N LEU A 87 -2.52 -10.01 17.63
CA LEU A 87 -2.92 -9.90 16.23
C LEU A 87 -2.59 -11.21 15.51
N PRO A 88 -3.45 -11.66 14.58
CA PRO A 88 -3.19 -12.88 13.82
C PRO A 88 -1.95 -12.71 12.96
N GLU A 89 -1.14 -13.76 12.88
CA GLU A 89 0.05 -13.77 12.04
C GLU A 89 -0.33 -13.90 10.57
N LEU A 90 0.39 -13.20 9.69
CA LEU A 90 0.21 -13.33 8.26
C LEU A 90 0.88 -14.61 7.76
N PRO A 91 0.22 -15.42 6.92
CA PRO A 91 0.85 -16.54 6.26
C PRO A 91 2.12 -16.10 5.51
N PRO A 92 3.26 -16.79 5.71
CA PRO A 92 4.53 -16.43 5.05
C PRO A 92 4.42 -16.37 3.53
N GLU A 93 3.56 -17.19 2.94
CA GLU A 93 3.33 -17.25 1.49
C GLU A 93 2.82 -15.91 0.96
N LEU A 94 1.90 -15.26 1.69
CA LEU A 94 1.40 -13.93 1.31
C LEU A 94 2.49 -12.87 1.40
N LEU A 95 3.38 -12.98 2.39
CA LEU A 95 4.54 -12.08 2.51
C LEU A 95 5.52 -12.28 1.37
N PHE A 96 5.79 -13.52 0.96
CA PHE A 96 6.66 -13.81 -0.18
C PHE A 96 6.05 -13.33 -1.50
N VAL A 97 4.75 -13.53 -1.71
CA VAL A 97 4.07 -13.07 -2.93
C VAL A 97 4.06 -11.53 -2.99
N LEU A 98 3.72 -10.87 -1.88
CA LEU A 98 3.68 -9.41 -1.81
C LEU A 98 5.08 -8.78 -1.92
N GLY A 99 6.05 -9.31 -1.17
CA GLY A 99 7.44 -8.85 -1.20
C GLY A 99 8.13 -9.14 -2.52
N GLY A 100 7.87 -10.32 -3.10
CA GLY A 100 8.38 -10.74 -4.40
C GLY A 100 7.88 -9.84 -5.52
N SER A 101 6.58 -9.53 -5.56
CA SER A 101 6.01 -8.64 -6.58
C SER A 101 6.62 -7.24 -6.55
N HIS A 102 6.83 -6.69 -5.35
CA HIS A 102 7.44 -5.37 -5.17
C HIS A 102 8.91 -5.37 -5.57
N THR A 103 9.66 -6.40 -5.14
CA THR A 103 11.08 -6.55 -5.48
C THR A 103 11.30 -6.69 -6.98
N LEU A 104 10.48 -7.52 -7.65
CA LEU A 104 10.52 -7.68 -9.11
C LEU A 104 10.20 -6.38 -9.86
N TYR A 105 9.21 -5.63 -9.38
CA TYR A 105 8.88 -4.34 -9.98
C TYR A 105 9.99 -3.30 -9.79
N LEU A 106 10.57 -3.22 -8.59
CA LEU A 106 11.65 -2.29 -8.27
C LEU A 106 12.92 -2.62 -9.05
N SER A 107 13.30 -3.89 -9.14
CA SER A 107 14.47 -4.32 -9.91
C SER A 107 14.31 -3.99 -11.40
N SER A 108 13.12 -4.24 -11.97
CA SER A 108 12.80 -3.90 -13.36
C SER A 108 12.91 -2.39 -13.60
N LYS A 109 12.39 -1.58 -12.67
CA LYS A 109 12.44 -0.11 -12.76
C LYS A 109 13.85 0.44 -12.59
N ALA A 110 14.64 -0.16 -11.69
CA ALA A 110 16.05 0.18 -11.51
C ALA A 110 16.87 -0.14 -12.78
N ALA A 111 16.62 -1.31 -13.39
CA ALA A 111 17.25 -1.70 -14.65
C ALA A 111 16.89 -0.76 -15.81
N SER A 112 15.61 -0.37 -15.94
CA SER A 112 15.20 0.64 -16.94
C SER A 112 15.90 1.97 -16.72
N ARG A 113 15.95 2.48 -15.47
CA ARG A 113 16.64 3.73 -15.13
C ARG A 113 18.14 3.66 -15.44
N ALA A 114 18.79 2.52 -15.16
CA ALA A 114 20.20 2.32 -15.46
C ALA A 114 20.46 2.32 -16.98
N ARG A 115 19.59 1.66 -17.75
CA ARG A 115 19.63 1.68 -19.23
C ARG A 115 19.44 3.08 -19.79
N ASP A 116 18.47 3.84 -19.29
CA ASP A 116 18.22 5.22 -19.73
C ASP A 116 19.44 6.13 -19.46
N LYS A 117 20.08 5.98 -18.29
CA LYS A 117 21.30 6.73 -17.96
C LYS A 117 22.46 6.37 -18.89
N LEU A 118 22.62 5.10 -19.25
CA LEU A 118 23.66 4.66 -20.17
C LEU A 118 23.39 5.11 -21.61
N ALA A 119 22.14 5.12 -22.04
CA ALA A 119 21.73 5.65 -23.35
C ALA A 119 21.96 7.16 -23.45
N GLY A 120 21.57 7.94 -22.45
CA GLY A 120 21.81 9.39 -22.41
C GLY A 120 23.30 9.76 -22.33
N ARG A 121 24.16 8.87 -21.84
CA ARG A 121 25.62 9.07 -21.81
C ARG A 121 26.31 8.86 -23.16
N ARG A 122 25.63 8.23 -24.13
CA ARG A 122 26.16 8.01 -25.50
C ARG A 122 25.90 9.17 -26.45
N GLU A 123 25.04 10.13 -26.08
CA GLU A 123 24.67 11.27 -26.95
C GLU A 123 25.41 12.58 -26.62
N GLN A 124 26.47 12.55 -25.81
CA GLN A 124 27.43 13.66 -25.76
C GLN A 124 28.56 13.37 -26.76
N PRO A 125 28.50 13.87 -28.01
CA PRO A 125 29.68 13.87 -28.85
C PRO A 125 30.70 14.80 -28.19
N THR A 126 31.85 14.23 -27.86
CA THR A 126 33.06 15.01 -27.56
C THR A 126 33.42 15.84 -28.80
N PHE A 127 32.84 17.04 -28.90
CA PHE A 127 33.40 18.09 -29.72
C PHE A 127 34.64 18.60 -28.97
N PHE A 128 35.80 18.04 -29.35
CA PHE A 128 37.06 18.74 -29.17
C PHE A 128 37.01 19.99 -30.07
N GLN A 129 36.99 21.16 -29.46
CA GLN A 129 37.56 22.38 -30.02
C GLN A 129 38.73 22.79 -29.13
#